data_AF-A0A3M8DMJ4-F1
#
_entry.id   AF-A0A3M8DMJ4-F1
#
_cell.length_a   1.000
_cell.length_b   1.000
_cell.length_c   1.000
_cell.angle_alpha   90.00
_cell.angle_beta   90.00
_cell.angle_gamma   90.00
#
_symmetry.space_group_name_H-M   'P 1'
#
loop_
_entity.id
_entity.type
_entity.pdbx_description
1 polymer ?
#
loop_
_entity_poly.entity_id
_entity_poly.type
_entity_poly.pdbx_seq_one_letter_code
_entity_poly.pdbx_strand_id
1 'polypeptide(L)'
;MIPENIKLLLHDIRLIGGGMEEYENPDDWQLIRGLVGEEWNVDLCDATPEFWEKLKASLEQHKEVAMNKAEKRYLHGLYYYNPFV
;
A
#
# COMPACT_ATOMS: atom_id res chain seq x y z
N MET A 1 1.24 -18.96 3.13
CA MET A 1 1.93 -18.02 4.06
C MET A 1 2.49 -16.88 3.21
N ILE A 2 2.30 -15.61 3.60
CA ILE A 2 2.82 -14.46 2.83
C ILE A 2 4.36 -14.40 2.95
N PRO A 3 5.09 -14.27 1.84
CA PRO A 3 6.54 -14.03 1.85
C PRO A 3 6.94 -12.77 2.62
N GLU A 4 8.07 -12.80 3.30
CA GLU A 4 8.50 -11.71 4.20
C GLU A 4 8.75 -10.39 3.46
N ASN A 5 9.29 -10.45 2.24
CA ASN A 5 9.47 -9.28 1.39
C ASN A 5 8.15 -8.56 1.04
N ILE A 6 7.06 -9.31 0.90
CA ILE A 6 5.73 -8.73 0.66
C ILE A 6 5.20 -8.06 1.92
N LYS A 7 5.41 -8.67 3.10
CA LYS A 7 4.99 -8.07 4.38
C LYS A 7 5.71 -6.75 4.65
N LEU A 8 7.02 -6.69 4.41
CA LEU A 8 7.79 -5.46 4.54
C LEU A 8 7.23 -4.35 3.63
N LEU A 9 6.88 -4.71 2.39
CA LEU A 9 6.30 -3.77 1.45
C LEU A 9 4.92 -3.26 1.90
N LEU A 10 4.06 -4.14 2.42
CA LEU A 10 2.78 -3.73 3.00
C LEU A 10 2.95 -2.82 4.20
N HIS A 11 3.89 -3.14 5.09
CA HIS A 11 4.22 -2.30 6.23
C HIS A 11 4.66 -0.89 5.79
N ASP A 12 5.53 -0.78 4.78
CA ASP A 12 5.93 0.51 4.24
C ASP A 12 4.74 1.30 3.67
N ILE A 13 3.85 0.64 2.93
CA ILE A 13 2.63 1.25 2.39
C ILE A 13 1.75 1.78 3.53
N ARG A 14 1.58 1.01 4.62
CA ARG A 14 0.82 1.47 5.80
C ARG A 14 1.47 2.69 6.47
N LEU A 15 2.79 2.69 6.60
CA LEU A 15 3.51 3.83 7.20
C LEU A 15 3.36 5.10 6.36
N ILE A 16 3.52 4.98 5.04
CA ILE A 16 3.41 6.12 4.11
C ILE A 16 1.96 6.61 4.04
N GLY A 17 1.02 5.68 3.94
CA GLY A 17 -0.41 5.92 3.82
C GLY A 17 -1.14 6.18 5.14
N GLY A 18 -0.42 6.20 6.27
CA GLY A 18 -1.01 6.31 7.60
C GLY A 18 -1.96 7.49 7.73
N GLY A 19 -3.13 7.27 8.34
CA GLY A 19 -4.19 8.27 8.43
C GLY A 19 -5.07 8.37 7.19
N MET A 20 -4.99 7.40 6.26
CA MET A 20 -5.92 7.22 5.14
C MET A 20 -6.55 5.83 5.24
N GLU A 21 -7.88 5.77 5.23
CA GLU A 21 -8.67 4.55 5.45
C GLU A 21 -8.26 3.39 4.52
N GLU A 22 -7.89 3.70 3.28
CA GLU A 22 -7.46 2.73 2.26
C GLU A 22 -6.16 1.97 2.59
N TYR A 23 -5.34 2.46 3.53
CA TYR A 23 -4.07 1.83 3.93
C TYR A 23 -4.08 1.32 5.38
N GLU A 24 -5.17 1.49 6.12
CA GLU A 24 -5.19 1.22 7.57
C GLU A 24 -5.55 -0.22 7.95
N ASN A 25 -5.92 -1.06 6.98
CA ASN A 25 -6.37 -2.40 7.29
C ASN A 25 -5.25 -3.22 7.96
N PRO A 26 -5.45 -3.71 9.21
CA PRO A 26 -4.41 -4.44 9.95
C PRO A 26 -4.15 -5.83 9.40
N ASP A 27 -5.10 -6.38 8.64
CA ASP A 27 -4.94 -7.67 7.97
C ASP A 27 -4.25 -7.48 6.62
N ASP A 28 -3.09 -8.12 6.45
CA ASP A 28 -2.27 -8.02 5.24
C ASP A 28 -3.03 -8.48 3.99
N TRP A 29 -3.94 -9.45 4.11
CA TRP A 29 -4.70 -9.96 2.98
C TRP A 29 -5.80 -9.03 2.56
N GLN A 30 -6.54 -8.49 3.52
CA GLN A 30 -7.55 -7.47 3.25
C GLN A 30 -6.90 -6.22 2.67
N LEU A 31 -5.71 -5.84 3.13
CA LEU A 31 -4.94 -4.75 2.55
C LEU A 31 -4.53 -5.06 1.10
N ILE A 32 -3.96 -6.25 0.82
CA ILE A 32 -3.62 -6.66 -0.55
C ILE A 32 -4.86 -6.61 -1.45
N ARG A 33 -6.00 -7.14 -1.00
CA ARG A 33 -7.25 -7.13 -1.78
C ARG A 33 -7.77 -5.71 -2.02
N GLY A 34 -7.66 -4.83 -1.02
CA GLY A 34 -8.04 -3.43 -1.16
C GLY A 34 -7.18 -2.67 -2.16
N LEU A 35 -5.88 -2.98 -2.21
CA LEU A 35 -4.94 -2.33 -3.11
C LEU A 35 -5.03 -2.86 -4.54
N VAL A 36 -4.92 -4.17 -4.71
CA VAL A 36 -4.77 -4.83 -6.01
C VAL A 36 -6.12 -5.18 -6.65
N GLY A 37 -7.20 -5.16 -5.86
CA GLY A 37 -8.57 -5.41 -6.31
C GLY A 37 -8.96 -6.90 -6.37
N GLU A 38 -10.25 -7.15 -6.58
CA GLU A 38 -10.83 -8.51 -6.65
C GLU A 38 -10.38 -9.31 -7.89
N GLU A 39 -9.74 -8.67 -8.88
CA GLU A 39 -9.22 -9.35 -10.08
C GLU A 39 -8.20 -10.45 -9.74
N TRP A 40 -7.60 -10.38 -8.56
CA TRP A 40 -6.59 -11.31 -8.08
C TRP A 40 -7.19 -12.31 -7.09
N ASN A 41 -8.36 -12.86 -7.44
CA ASN A 41 -9.06 -13.92 -6.71
C ASN A 41 -8.29 -15.26 -6.79
N VAL A 42 -7.04 -15.25 -6.35
CA VAL A 42 -6.14 -16.39 -6.36
C VAL A 42 -6.25 -17.11 -5.04
N ASP A 43 -6.61 -18.38 -5.12
CA ASP A 43 -6.60 -19.27 -3.96
C ASP A 43 -5.15 -19.50 -3.53
N LEU A 44 -4.83 -19.06 -2.32
CA LEU A 44 -3.46 -18.81 -1.86
C LEU A 44 -2.64 -20.09 -1.63
N CYS A 45 -3.30 -21.24 -1.68
CA CYS A 45 -2.65 -22.55 -1.71
C CYS A 45 -1.84 -22.79 -2.99
N ASP A 46 -2.17 -22.10 -4.08
CA ASP A 46 -1.54 -22.26 -5.41
C ASP A 46 -0.65 -21.07 -5.82
N ALA A 47 -0.31 -20.18 -4.88
CA ALA A 47 0.50 -18.99 -5.17
C ALA A 47 1.94 -19.37 -5.57
N THR A 48 2.23 -19.34 -6.88
CA THR A 48 3.54 -19.63 -7.45
C THR A 48 4.54 -18.49 -7.20
N PRO A 49 5.86 -18.73 -7.29
CA PRO A 49 6.86 -17.65 -7.21
C PRO A 49 6.62 -16.50 -8.20
N GLU A 50 6.16 -16.81 -9.42
CA GLU A 50 5.83 -15.80 -10.43
C GLU A 50 4.65 -14.93 -10.02
N PHE A 51 3.66 -15.51 -9.32
CA PHE A 51 2.56 -14.75 -8.76
C PHE A 51 3.06 -13.75 -7.71
N TRP A 52 3.95 -14.18 -6.82
CA TRP A 52 4.52 -13.31 -5.79
C TRP A 52 5.33 -12.16 -6.37
N GLU A 53 6.09 -12.39 -7.44
CA GLU A 53 6.82 -11.32 -8.12
C GLU A 53 5.88 -10.32 -8.81
N LYS A 54 4.80 -10.79 -9.44
CA LYS A 54 3.80 -9.88 -10.01
C LYS A 54 3.07 -9.06 -8.93
N LEU A 55 2.71 -9.71 -7.83
CA LEU A 55 2.08 -9.04 -6.69
C LEU A 55 3.01 -7.97 -6.11
N LYS A 56 4.29 -8.30 -5.92
CA LYS A 56 5.31 -7.36 -5.47
C LYS A 56 5.39 -6.14 -6.37
N ALA A 57 5.45 -6.33 -7.70
CA ALA A 57 5.51 -5.23 -8.65
C ALA A 57 4.27 -4.32 -8.57
N SER A 58 3.08 -4.90 -8.40
CA SER A 58 1.85 -4.13 -8.19
C SER A 58 1.89 -3.34 -6.88
N LEU A 59 2.29 -3.97 -5.77
CA LEU A 59 2.39 -3.30 -4.47
C LEU A 59 3.44 -2.16 -4.48
N GLU A 60 4.56 -2.29 -5.20
CA GLU A 60 5.54 -1.22 -5.37
C GLU A 60 4.93 0.00 -6.09
N GLN A 61 4.07 -0.23 -7.11
CA GLN A 61 3.33 0.86 -7.74
C GLN A 61 2.37 1.54 -6.75
N HIS A 62 1.67 0.76 -5.92
CA HIS A 62 0.80 1.32 -4.88
C HIS A 62 1.57 2.11 -3.82
N LYS A 63 2.78 1.69 -3.48
CA LYS A 63 3.69 2.44 -2.59
C LYS A 63 4.01 3.82 -3.17
N GLU A 64 4.33 3.90 -4.45
CA GLU A 64 4.60 5.18 -5.13
C GLU A 64 3.34 6.08 -5.15
N VAL A 65 2.16 5.51 -5.38
CA VAL A 65 0.89 6.26 -5.29
C VAL A 65 0.65 6.78 -3.88
N ALA A 66 0.86 5.95 -2.85
CA ALA A 66 0.75 6.35 -1.45
C ALA A 66 1.72 7.49 -1.12
N MET A 67 2.96 7.42 -1.60
CA MET A 67 3.99 8.44 -1.44
C MET A 67 3.55 9.78 -2.02
N ASN A 68 3.04 9.78 -3.25
CA ASN A 68 2.52 10.97 -3.92
C ASN A 68 1.30 11.57 -3.18
N LYS A 69 0.41 10.74 -2.65
CA LYS A 69 -0.73 11.20 -1.84
C LYS A 69 -0.25 11.82 -0.52
N ALA A 70 0.69 11.18 0.16
CA ALA A 70 1.27 11.67 1.41
C ALA A 70 2.00 13.00 1.21
N GLU A 71 2.80 13.12 0.16
CA GLU A 71 3.50 14.37 -0.19
C GLU A 71 2.52 15.50 -0.47
N LYS A 72 1.46 15.25 -1.25
CA LYS A 72 0.40 16.24 -1.48
C LYS A 72 -0.28 16.66 -0.18
N ARG A 73 -0.57 15.72 0.73
CA ARG A 73 -1.18 16.01 2.04
C ARG A 73 -0.25 16.85 2.91
N TYR A 74 1.04 16.54 2.92
CA TYR A 74 2.07 17.29 3.64
C TYR A 74 2.21 18.71 3.09
N LEU A 75 2.37 18.86 1.78
CA LEU A 75 2.46 20.16 1.11
C LEU A 75 1.18 20.98 1.33
N HIS A 76 0.00 20.37 1.21
CA HIS A 76 -1.26 21.03 1.52
C HIS A 76 -1.31 21.51 2.99
N GLY A 77 -0.88 20.67 3.95
CA GLY A 77 -0.77 21.09 5.35
C GLY A 77 0.16 22.30 5.53
N LEU A 78 1.29 22.33 4.83
CA LEU A 78 2.24 23.45 4.87
C LEU A 78 1.69 24.74 4.23
N TYR A 79 0.90 24.65 3.15
CA TYR A 79 0.39 25.85 2.47
C TYR A 79 -0.85 26.45 3.14
N TYR A 80 -1.73 25.62 3.72
CA TYR A 80 -3.02 26.10 4.25
C TYR A 80 -3.03 26.29 5.78
N TYR A 81 -2.07 25.72 6.50
CA TYR A 81 -2.01 25.77 7.96
C TYR A 81 -0.78 26.50 8.50
N ASN A 82 0.01 27.14 7.63
CA ASN A 82 1.13 27.95 8.04
C ASN A 82 0.65 29.39 8.33
N PRO A 83 0.63 29.84 9.60
CA PRO A 83 0.19 31.21 9.95
C PRO A 83 1.20 32.29 9.54
N PHE A 84 2.30 31.93 8.88
CA PHE A 84 3.37 32.83 8.44
C PHE A 84 3.45 33.01 6.91
N VAL A 85 2.49 32.48 6.14
CA VAL A 85 2.30 32.77 4.70
C VAL A 85 1.06 33.63 4.50
#